data_AF-A0A5J4PC35-F1
#
_entry.id   AF-A0A5J4PC35-F1
#
_cell.length_a   1.000
_cell.length_b   1.000
_cell.length_c   1.000
_cell.angle_alpha   90.00
_cell.angle_beta   90.00
_cell.angle_gamma   90.00
#
_symmetry.space_group_name_H-M   'P 1'
#
loop_
_entity.id
_entity.type
_entity.pdbx_description
1 polymer ?
#
loop_
_entity_poly.entity_id
_entity_poly.type
_entity_poly.pdbx_seq_one_letter_code
_entity_poly.pdbx_strand_id
1 'polypeptide(L)'
;MNQAFPDEGNRVEIYTNGYAKLQALLRELKKARHHIHMEYYLIEDDATGRLVRDVLIEKAKEGVEVRFIYDDVGCWTLKKAFTRKMRDAGIEVQAFLEVRFPLFTSKVNYRNHRKIVVIDGHIGFVGGMNLAERYVHGLSWGIWRDTHILLEGKAVHGLQTAFLLDWYVVSHTLITSSEYFPSVKRCGNALVQIVTSDPVGRWKEIMQGIILAISG
;
A
#
# COMPACT_ATOMS: atom_id res chain seq x y z
N MET A 1 -7.02 20.11 -12.51
CA MET A 1 -5.88 20.62 -11.73
C MET A 1 -5.87 19.81 -10.44
N ASN A 2 -4.76 19.14 -10.13
CA ASN A 2 -4.64 18.23 -8.99
C ASN A 2 -5.11 18.92 -7.69
N GLN A 3 -5.99 18.28 -6.91
CA GLN A 3 -6.43 18.81 -5.61
C GLN A 3 -5.44 18.48 -4.47
N ALA A 4 -4.45 17.60 -4.71
CA ALA A 4 -3.39 17.36 -3.74
C ALA A 4 -2.38 18.52 -3.77
N PHE A 5 -2.22 19.24 -2.67
CA PHE A 5 -1.16 20.24 -2.53
C PHE A 5 0.19 19.55 -2.28
N PRO A 6 1.31 20.11 -2.76
CA PRO A 6 2.62 19.62 -2.37
C PRO A 6 2.90 19.97 -0.91
N ASP A 7 3.41 19.01 -0.15
CA ASP A 7 3.83 19.20 1.24
C ASP A 7 5.35 19.29 1.32
N GLU A 8 5.85 20.30 2.04
CA GLU A 8 7.27 20.43 2.36
C GLU A 8 7.64 19.61 3.60
N GLY A 9 8.94 19.38 3.77
CA GLY A 9 9.47 18.91 5.04
C GLY A 9 9.44 17.40 5.23
N ASN A 10 9.31 16.64 4.15
CA ASN A 10 9.25 15.19 4.17
C ASN A 10 10.66 14.57 4.08
N ARG A 11 10.82 13.39 4.67
CA ARG A 11 11.95 12.50 4.43
C ARG A 11 11.54 11.44 3.43
N VAL A 12 12.41 11.17 2.47
CA VAL A 12 12.20 10.20 1.40
C VAL A 12 13.38 9.25 1.39
N GLU A 13 13.11 7.96 1.39
CA GLU A 13 14.11 6.91 1.22
C GLU A 13 13.71 6.01 0.05
N ILE A 14 14.65 5.75 -0.86
CA ILE A 14 14.39 5.00 -2.10
C ILE A 14 15.02 3.62 -2.01
N TYR A 15 14.23 2.59 -2.32
CA TYR A 15 14.66 1.22 -2.44
C TYR A 15 14.59 0.77 -3.91
N THR A 16 15.71 0.26 -4.41
CA THR A 16 15.85 -0.25 -5.79
C THR A 16 15.94 -1.77 -5.86
N ASN A 17 15.86 -2.46 -4.72
CA ASN A 17 15.81 -3.92 -4.62
C ASN A 17 14.81 -4.37 -3.55
N GLY A 18 14.18 -5.52 -3.76
CA GLY A 18 13.12 -6.01 -2.88
C GLY A 18 13.59 -6.47 -1.50
N TYR A 19 14.83 -6.93 -1.36
CA TYR A 19 15.36 -7.34 -0.06
C TYR A 19 15.46 -6.15 0.91
N ALA A 20 16.09 -5.05 0.49
CA ALA A 20 16.20 -3.83 1.28
C ALA A 20 14.81 -3.24 1.61
N LYS A 21 13.91 -3.21 0.62
CA LYS A 21 12.52 -2.78 0.83
C LYS A 21 11.79 -3.65 1.85
N LEU A 22 11.92 -4.98 1.77
CA LEU A 22 11.24 -5.90 2.68
C LEU A 22 11.77 -5.74 4.12
N GLN A 23 13.09 -5.64 4.29
CA GLN A 23 13.70 -5.39 5.60
C GLN A 23 13.21 -4.07 6.21
N ALA A 24 13.13 -3.01 5.41
CA ALA A 24 12.60 -1.73 5.85
C ALA A 24 11.12 -1.84 6.25
N LEU A 25 10.30 -2.47 5.41
CA LEU A 25 8.88 -2.67 5.68
C LEU A 25 8.66 -3.43 6.99
N LEU A 26 9.31 -4.59 7.17
CA LEU A 26 9.17 -5.40 8.39
C LEU A 26 9.60 -4.64 9.64
N ARG A 27 10.68 -3.86 9.55
CA ARG A 27 11.18 -3.04 10.67
C ARG A 27 10.18 -1.97 11.06
N GLU A 28 9.58 -1.25 10.12
CA GLU A 28 8.61 -0.20 10.43
C GLU A 28 7.27 -0.78 10.91
N LEU A 29 6.80 -1.90 10.34
CA LEU A 29 5.57 -2.57 10.80
C LEU A 29 5.67 -2.98 12.28
N LYS A 30 6.82 -3.51 12.70
CA LYS A 30 7.06 -3.87 14.11
C LYS A 30 6.98 -2.67 15.07
N LYS A 31 7.28 -1.46 14.58
CA LYS A 31 7.20 -0.23 15.37
C LYS A 31 5.79 0.33 15.50
N ALA A 32 4.81 -0.16 14.72
CA ALA A 32 3.45 0.35 14.76
C ALA A 32 2.86 0.34 16.19
N ARG A 33 2.07 1.33 16.53
CA ARG A 33 1.45 1.48 17.87
C ARG A 33 -0.04 1.74 17.83
N HIS A 34 -0.57 2.26 16.72
CA HIS A 34 -1.95 2.69 16.61
C HIS A 34 -2.67 1.95 15.49
N HIS A 35 -2.21 2.11 14.24
CA HIS A 35 -2.83 1.42 13.09
C HIS A 35 -1.84 1.10 11.98
N ILE A 36 -2.19 0.06 11.22
CA ILE A 36 -1.55 -0.31 9.96
C ILE A 36 -2.64 -0.42 8.90
N HIS A 37 -2.53 0.41 7.88
CA HIS A 37 -3.36 0.37 6.68
C HIS A 37 -2.50 -0.09 5.52
N MET A 38 -2.84 -1.22 4.91
CA MET A 38 -1.99 -1.84 3.91
C MET A 38 -2.81 -2.34 2.74
N GLU A 39 -2.42 -1.95 1.53
CA GLU A 39 -2.97 -2.48 0.28
C GLU A 39 -1.86 -2.99 -0.62
N TYR A 40 -2.08 -4.15 -1.22
CA TYR A 40 -1.19 -4.71 -2.23
C TYR A 40 -2.00 -5.36 -3.35
N TYR A 41 -1.68 -5.01 -4.60
CA TYR A 41 -2.16 -5.76 -5.75
C TYR A 41 -1.84 -7.26 -5.65
N LEU A 42 -0.63 -7.61 -5.21
CA LEU A 42 -0.22 -9.01 -5.11
C LEU A 42 0.51 -9.30 -3.80
N ILE A 43 0.08 -10.37 -3.16
CA ILE A 43 0.77 -11.07 -2.08
C ILE A 43 0.70 -12.58 -2.34
N GLU A 44 1.80 -13.29 -2.12
CA GLU A 44 1.87 -14.75 -2.27
C GLU A 44 2.00 -15.47 -0.92
N ASP A 45 1.45 -16.68 -0.80
CA ASP A 45 1.65 -17.56 0.35
C ASP A 45 3.02 -18.28 0.26
N ASP A 46 4.07 -17.46 0.18
CA ASP A 46 5.47 -17.85 0.10
C ASP A 46 6.24 -17.36 1.34
N ALA A 47 7.57 -17.49 1.40
CA ALA A 47 8.32 -17.02 2.58
C ALA A 47 8.15 -15.52 2.84
N THR A 48 8.15 -14.70 1.78
CA THR A 48 8.05 -13.24 1.86
C THR A 48 6.67 -12.80 2.34
N GLY A 49 5.59 -13.30 1.73
CA GLY A 49 4.23 -12.95 2.14
C GLY A 49 3.90 -13.46 3.55
N ARG A 50 4.40 -14.64 3.94
CA ARG A 50 4.24 -15.16 5.32
C ARG A 50 4.95 -14.29 6.35
N LEU A 51 6.15 -13.80 6.08
CA LEU A 51 6.86 -12.88 6.99
C LEU A 51 6.04 -11.61 7.26
N VAL A 52 5.48 -10.99 6.22
CA VAL A 52 4.65 -9.78 6.39
C VAL A 52 3.37 -10.12 7.13
N ARG A 53 2.66 -11.20 6.74
CA ARG A 53 1.44 -11.67 7.41
C ARG A 53 1.66 -11.86 8.90
N ASP A 54 2.74 -12.54 9.27
CA ASP A 54 2.99 -12.94 10.65
C ASP A 54 3.29 -11.71 11.52
N VAL A 55 4.00 -10.69 10.99
CA VAL A 55 4.16 -9.40 11.67
C VAL A 55 2.82 -8.67 11.81
N LEU A 56 1.97 -8.64 10.79
CA LEU A 56 0.65 -8.01 10.90
C LEU A 56 -0.22 -8.70 11.97
N ILE A 57 -0.16 -10.03 12.04
CA ILE A 57 -0.86 -10.83 13.07
C ILE A 57 -0.32 -10.52 14.46
N GLU A 58 1.00 -10.42 14.62
CA GLU A 58 1.64 -10.01 15.87
C GLU A 58 1.13 -8.64 16.32
N LYS A 59 1.13 -7.65 15.42
CA LYS A 59 0.65 -6.29 15.73
C LYS A 59 -0.83 -6.23 16.07
N ALA A 60 -1.67 -6.97 15.35
CA ALA A 60 -3.10 -7.05 15.66
C ALA A 60 -3.35 -7.61 17.07
N LYS A 61 -2.59 -8.65 17.46
CA LYS A 61 -2.66 -9.23 18.82
C LYS A 61 -2.17 -8.29 19.92
N GLU A 62 -1.27 -7.36 19.59
CA GLU A 62 -0.84 -6.29 20.49
C GLU A 62 -1.85 -5.13 20.58
N GLY A 63 -2.97 -5.21 19.84
CA GLY A 63 -4.03 -4.20 19.85
C GLY A 63 -3.85 -3.09 18.82
N VAL A 64 -2.88 -3.20 17.90
CA VAL A 64 -2.77 -2.29 16.75
C VAL A 64 -3.91 -2.62 15.78
N GLU A 65 -4.63 -1.59 15.33
CA GLU A 65 -5.67 -1.78 14.32
C GLU A 65 -5.05 -2.10 12.96
N VAL A 66 -5.46 -3.19 12.32
CA VAL A 66 -4.89 -3.58 11.03
C VAL A 66 -5.98 -3.75 9.99
N ARG A 67 -5.89 -2.97 8.91
CA ARG A 67 -6.73 -3.10 7.71
C ARG A 67 -5.88 -3.49 6.53
N PHE A 68 -6.28 -4.57 5.86
CA PHE A 68 -5.55 -5.13 4.74
C PHE A 68 -6.45 -5.31 3.51
N ILE A 69 -6.07 -4.68 2.40
CA ILE A 69 -6.71 -4.85 1.10
C ILE A 69 -5.78 -5.65 0.19
N TYR A 70 -6.31 -6.63 -0.53
CA TYR A 70 -5.60 -7.31 -1.61
C TYR A 70 -6.45 -7.36 -2.89
N ASP A 71 -5.83 -7.38 -4.07
CA ASP A 71 -6.57 -7.56 -5.32
C ASP A 71 -6.92 -9.04 -5.55
N ASP A 72 -8.21 -9.33 -5.79
CA ASP A 72 -8.72 -10.69 -5.93
C ASP A 72 -8.10 -11.44 -7.13
N VAL A 73 -7.90 -10.74 -8.25
CA VAL A 73 -7.34 -11.33 -9.49
C VAL A 73 -5.82 -11.46 -9.36
N GLY A 74 -5.15 -10.41 -8.86
CA GLY A 74 -3.71 -10.44 -8.59
C GLY A 74 -3.31 -11.53 -7.58
N CYS A 75 -4.21 -11.88 -6.67
CA CYS A 75 -4.01 -12.90 -5.64
C CYS A 75 -4.82 -14.18 -5.86
N TRP A 76 -5.16 -14.54 -7.10
CA TRP A 76 -6.00 -15.72 -7.38
C TRP A 76 -5.44 -17.04 -6.80
N THR A 77 -4.11 -17.15 -6.67
CA THR A 77 -3.41 -18.31 -6.09
C THR A 77 -3.27 -18.23 -4.57
N LEU A 78 -3.68 -17.14 -3.93
CA LEU A 78 -3.58 -16.95 -2.49
C LEU A 78 -4.54 -17.89 -1.77
N LYS A 79 -4.00 -18.76 -0.93
CA LYS A 79 -4.81 -19.75 -0.21
C LYS A 79 -5.77 -19.05 0.74
N LYS A 80 -7.04 -19.49 0.76
CA LYS A 80 -8.04 -19.01 1.74
C LYS A 80 -7.58 -19.17 3.20
N ALA A 81 -6.73 -20.16 3.49
CA ALA A 81 -6.15 -20.34 4.82
C ALA A 81 -5.22 -19.18 5.22
N PHE A 82 -4.58 -18.51 4.27
CA PHE A 82 -3.72 -17.36 4.52
C PHE A 82 -4.52 -16.18 5.07
N THR A 83 -5.57 -15.77 4.36
CA THR A 83 -6.44 -14.65 4.77
C THR A 83 -7.31 -15.00 5.97
N ARG A 84 -7.73 -16.27 6.11
CA ARG A 84 -8.44 -16.73 7.32
C ARG A 84 -7.60 -16.54 8.58
N LYS A 85 -6.34 -16.96 8.58
CA LYS A 85 -5.42 -16.75 9.72
C LYS A 85 -5.29 -15.28 10.12
N MET A 86 -5.29 -14.37 9.14
CA MET A 86 -5.26 -12.93 9.40
C MET A 86 -6.54 -12.46 10.10
N ARG A 87 -7.71 -12.84 9.54
CA ARG A 87 -9.03 -12.51 10.13
C ARG A 87 -9.18 -13.06 11.54
N ASP A 88 -8.78 -14.31 11.76
CA ASP A 88 -8.85 -14.98 13.06
C ASP A 88 -7.98 -14.28 14.12
N ALA A 89 -6.97 -13.50 13.70
CA ALA A 89 -6.12 -12.69 14.57
C ALA A 89 -6.65 -11.27 14.82
N GLY A 90 -7.83 -10.91 14.28
CA GLY A 90 -8.44 -9.59 14.43
C GLY A 90 -8.11 -8.61 13.30
N ILE A 91 -7.45 -9.04 12.22
CA ILE A 91 -7.16 -8.18 11.07
C ILE A 91 -8.43 -8.04 10.20
N GLU A 92 -8.80 -6.80 9.89
CA GLU A 92 -9.83 -6.52 8.90
C GLU A 92 -9.26 -6.72 7.48
N VAL A 93 -9.59 -7.85 6.86
CA VAL A 93 -9.13 -8.16 5.49
C VAL A 93 -10.25 -7.88 4.49
N GLN A 94 -9.94 -7.29 3.33
CA GLN A 94 -10.89 -7.11 2.23
C GLN A 94 -10.26 -7.45 0.88
N ALA A 95 -11.04 -8.06 -0.01
CA ALA A 95 -10.63 -8.30 -1.39
C ALA A 95 -11.15 -7.17 -2.27
N PHE A 96 -10.30 -6.56 -3.09
CA PHE A 96 -10.70 -5.51 -4.01
C PHE A 96 -11.42 -6.11 -5.22
N LEU A 97 -12.70 -5.73 -5.37
CA LEU A 97 -13.59 -6.14 -6.46
C LEU A 97 -13.55 -7.66 -6.71
N GLU A 98 -14.10 -8.45 -5.77
CA GLU A 98 -14.24 -9.90 -5.88
C GLU A 98 -14.93 -10.27 -7.21
N VAL A 99 -14.21 -11.00 -8.08
CA VAL A 99 -14.74 -11.42 -9.38
C VAL A 99 -15.02 -12.91 -9.33
N ARG A 100 -16.26 -13.28 -9.02
CA ARG A 100 -16.69 -14.70 -9.00
C ARG A 100 -16.52 -15.42 -10.35
N PHE A 101 -16.50 -14.68 -11.47
CA PHE A 101 -16.35 -15.21 -12.82
C PHE A 101 -15.52 -14.28 -13.73
N PRO A 102 -14.16 -14.38 -13.72
CA PRO A 102 -13.30 -13.43 -14.43
C PRO A 102 -13.49 -13.42 -15.94
N LEU A 103 -13.86 -14.55 -16.56
CA LEU A 103 -14.04 -14.68 -18.00
C LEU A 103 -15.30 -14.00 -18.57
N PHE A 104 -16.22 -13.53 -17.72
CA PHE A 104 -17.53 -13.02 -18.15
C PHE A 104 -17.81 -11.56 -17.78
N THR A 105 -16.82 -10.82 -17.26
CA THR A 105 -17.05 -9.44 -16.80
C THR A 105 -15.93 -8.48 -17.22
N SER A 106 -16.30 -7.26 -17.65
CA SER A 106 -15.36 -6.16 -17.90
C SER A 106 -14.71 -5.60 -16.63
N LYS A 107 -15.17 -6.03 -15.43
CA LYS A 107 -14.64 -5.62 -14.12
C LYS A 107 -13.19 -6.07 -13.91
N VAL A 108 -12.71 -7.06 -14.67
CA VAL A 108 -11.31 -7.50 -14.67
C VAL A 108 -10.35 -6.37 -15.06
N ASN A 109 -10.79 -5.39 -15.87
CA ASN A 109 -9.94 -4.28 -16.29
C ASN A 109 -9.80 -3.18 -15.21
N TYR A 110 -10.68 -3.15 -14.21
CA TYR A 110 -10.61 -2.21 -13.09
C TYR A 110 -9.96 -2.93 -11.90
N ARG A 111 -8.63 -2.94 -11.83
CA ARG A 111 -7.87 -3.56 -10.73
C ARG A 111 -7.21 -2.52 -9.87
N ASN A 112 -7.11 -2.78 -8.57
CA ASN A 112 -6.32 -1.92 -7.70
C ASN A 112 -4.84 -2.32 -7.81
N HIS A 113 -4.10 -1.61 -8.64
CA HIS A 113 -2.67 -1.86 -8.85
C HIS A 113 -1.77 -1.09 -7.87
N ARG A 114 -2.34 -0.46 -6.84
CA ARG A 114 -1.57 0.27 -5.83
C ARG A 114 -0.83 -0.71 -4.90
N LYS A 115 0.23 -0.19 -4.28
CA LYS A 115 0.94 -0.81 -3.16
C LYS A 115 1.17 0.30 -2.15
N ILE A 116 0.25 0.46 -1.21
CA ILE A 116 0.34 1.48 -0.18
C ILE A 116 0.45 0.79 1.17
N VAL A 117 1.35 1.30 2.00
CA VAL A 117 1.38 0.98 3.43
C VAL A 117 1.38 2.28 4.18
N VAL A 118 0.52 2.44 5.16
CA VAL A 118 0.53 3.54 6.12
C VAL A 118 0.59 2.96 7.51
N ILE A 119 1.53 3.47 8.31
CA ILE A 119 1.77 3.06 9.69
C ILE A 119 1.63 4.28 10.57
N ASP A 120 0.65 4.24 11.47
CA ASP A 120 0.34 5.28 12.45
C ASP A 120 0.13 6.69 11.84
N GLY A 121 -0.18 6.80 10.54
CA GLY A 121 -0.28 8.07 9.82
C GLY A 121 1.06 8.82 9.63
N HIS A 122 2.19 8.24 10.07
CA HIS A 122 3.50 8.89 10.06
C HIS A 122 4.48 8.32 9.04
N ILE A 123 4.40 7.01 8.79
CA ILE A 123 5.26 6.30 7.83
C ILE A 123 4.41 5.77 6.69
N GLY A 124 4.84 6.02 5.46
CA GLY A 124 4.22 5.58 4.23
C GLY A 124 5.17 4.74 3.38
N PHE A 125 4.68 3.71 2.71
CA PHE A 125 5.37 3.04 1.61
C PHE A 125 4.53 3.14 0.34
N VAL A 126 5.19 3.40 -0.79
CA VAL A 126 4.56 3.41 -2.12
C VAL A 126 5.57 3.06 -3.21
N GLY A 127 5.15 2.32 -4.24
CA GLY A 127 6.02 1.97 -5.37
C GLY A 127 5.50 0.79 -6.21
N GLY A 128 6.40 0.12 -6.95
CA GLY A 128 6.04 -1.00 -7.84
C GLY A 128 6.13 -2.40 -7.22
N MET A 129 6.96 -2.57 -6.18
CA MET A 129 7.22 -3.89 -5.59
C MET A 129 6.03 -4.48 -4.82
N ASN A 130 5.60 -5.69 -5.20
CA ASN A 130 4.61 -6.50 -4.47
C ASN A 130 5.28 -7.36 -3.37
N LEU A 131 4.50 -8.24 -2.72
CA LEU A 131 4.98 -9.15 -1.66
C LEU A 131 5.06 -10.60 -2.17
N ALA A 132 6.19 -10.94 -2.78
CA ALA A 132 6.52 -12.30 -3.19
C ALA A 132 8.04 -12.50 -3.29
N GLU A 133 8.52 -13.74 -3.16
CA GLU A 133 9.93 -14.12 -3.17
C GLU A 133 10.64 -13.66 -4.44
N ARG A 134 9.95 -13.63 -5.59
CA ARG A 134 10.53 -13.12 -6.85
C ARG A 134 10.99 -11.67 -6.79
N TYR A 135 10.40 -10.83 -5.93
CA TYR A 135 10.83 -9.44 -5.76
C TYR A 135 12.12 -9.36 -4.92
N VAL A 136 12.37 -10.36 -4.07
CA VAL A 136 13.52 -10.41 -3.16
C VAL A 136 14.70 -11.13 -3.80
N HIS A 137 14.44 -12.30 -4.40
CA HIS A 137 15.46 -13.21 -4.90
C HIS A 137 15.63 -13.16 -6.43
N GLY A 138 14.71 -12.49 -7.14
CA GLY A 138 14.66 -12.55 -8.59
C GLY A 138 14.05 -13.85 -9.10
N LEU A 139 14.22 -14.09 -10.40
CA LEU A 139 13.80 -15.28 -11.11
C LEU A 139 15.04 -16.01 -11.64
N SER A 140 14.86 -17.23 -12.16
CA SER A 140 15.96 -18.03 -12.74
C SER A 140 16.73 -17.31 -13.86
N TRP A 141 16.09 -16.34 -14.52
CA TRP A 141 16.64 -15.61 -15.65
C TRP A 141 17.08 -14.17 -15.32
N GLY A 142 17.02 -13.75 -14.05
CA GLY A 142 17.54 -12.44 -13.65
C GLY A 142 16.94 -11.86 -12.38
N ILE A 143 17.47 -10.70 -12.00
CA ILE A 143 16.99 -9.95 -10.83
C ILE A 143 15.69 -9.20 -11.15
N TRP A 144 14.83 -9.07 -10.15
CA TRP A 144 13.66 -8.19 -10.25
C TRP A 144 14.07 -6.75 -9.93
N ARG A 145 14.16 -5.91 -10.98
CA ARG A 145 14.41 -4.47 -10.82
C ARG A 145 13.08 -3.74 -10.68
N ASP A 146 12.96 -2.96 -9.61
CA ASP A 146 11.79 -2.11 -9.36
C ASP A 146 12.19 -0.96 -8.42
N THR A 147 11.29 0.00 -8.20
CA THR A 147 11.50 1.15 -7.30
C THR A 147 10.37 1.21 -6.28
N HIS A 148 10.74 1.40 -5.02
CA HIS A 148 9.81 1.63 -3.93
C HIS A 148 10.32 2.73 -3.02
N ILE A 149 9.42 3.47 -2.41
CA ILE A 149 9.73 4.64 -1.60
C ILE A 149 9.17 4.44 -0.20
N LEU A 150 9.96 4.77 0.81
CA LEU A 150 9.48 5.07 2.16
C LEU A 150 9.39 6.58 2.31
N LEU A 151 8.23 7.04 2.76
CA LEU A 151 7.93 8.43 3.07
C LEU A 151 7.71 8.58 4.57
N GLU A 152 8.26 9.64 5.14
CA GLU A 152 7.97 10.08 6.50
C GLU A 152 7.71 11.58 6.45
N GLY A 153 6.58 12.00 7.00
CA GLY A 153 6.14 13.39 6.92
C GLY A 153 4.67 13.51 6.54
N LYS A 154 4.22 14.76 6.37
CA LYS A 154 2.82 15.10 6.10
C LYS A 154 2.29 14.52 4.79
N ALA A 155 3.15 14.25 3.81
CA ALA A 155 2.77 13.61 2.56
C ALA A 155 2.15 12.21 2.76
N VAL A 156 2.43 11.53 3.88
CA VAL A 156 1.80 10.25 4.23
C VAL A 156 0.28 10.37 4.36
N HIS A 157 -0.25 11.55 4.70
CA HIS A 157 -1.70 11.77 4.75
C HIS A 157 -2.37 11.62 3.38
N GLY A 158 -1.66 11.90 2.28
CA GLY A 158 -2.15 11.64 0.94
C GLY A 158 -2.30 10.14 0.66
N LEU A 159 -1.32 9.33 1.09
CA LEU A 159 -1.39 7.87 1.01
C LEU A 159 -2.51 7.31 1.90
N GLN A 160 -2.65 7.84 3.11
CA GLN A 160 -3.72 7.46 4.03
C GLN A 160 -5.10 7.75 3.43
N THR A 161 -5.27 8.92 2.81
CA THR A 161 -6.52 9.28 2.12
C THR A 161 -6.81 8.32 0.98
N ALA A 162 -5.80 8.00 0.14
CA ALA A 162 -5.96 7.05 -0.96
C ALA A 162 -6.40 5.67 -0.46
N PHE A 163 -5.76 5.16 0.60
CA PHE A 163 -6.14 3.89 1.21
C PHE A 163 -7.57 3.92 1.78
N LEU A 164 -7.95 4.96 2.52
CA LEU A 164 -9.29 5.05 3.14
C LEU A 164 -10.41 5.16 2.08
N LEU A 165 -10.13 5.78 0.93
CA LEU A 165 -11.06 5.77 -0.21
C LEU A 165 -11.22 4.36 -0.79
N ASP A 166 -10.13 3.64 -0.99
CA ASP A 166 -10.17 2.26 -1.47
C ASP A 166 -10.84 1.34 -0.43
N TRP A 167 -10.62 1.60 0.86
CA TRP A 167 -11.29 0.91 1.96
C TRP A 167 -12.80 1.14 1.93
N TYR A 168 -13.26 2.38 1.71
CA TYR A 168 -14.68 2.68 1.57
C TYR A 168 -15.30 1.93 0.38
N VAL A 169 -14.58 1.82 -0.74
CA VAL A 169 -15.06 1.08 -1.93
C VAL A 169 -15.32 -0.39 -1.61
N VAL A 170 -14.46 -1.03 -0.81
CA VAL A 170 -14.56 -2.47 -0.52
C VAL A 170 -15.38 -2.81 0.73
N SER A 171 -15.43 -1.91 1.71
CA SER A 171 -16.09 -2.15 3.01
C SER A 171 -17.42 -1.42 3.17
N HIS A 172 -17.71 -0.42 2.32
CA HIS A 172 -18.81 0.53 2.47
C HIS A 172 -18.81 1.29 3.82
N THR A 173 -17.68 1.29 4.52
CA THR A 173 -17.51 1.99 5.80
C THR A 173 -16.74 3.27 5.59
N LEU A 174 -17.38 4.40 5.88
CA LEU A 174 -16.75 5.71 5.79
C LEU A 174 -15.95 5.98 7.07
N ILE A 175 -14.63 6.14 6.92
CA ILE A 175 -13.72 6.46 8.01
C ILE A 175 -13.22 7.88 7.81
N THR A 176 -13.58 8.77 8.74
CA THR A 176 -13.24 10.21 8.70
C THR A 176 -12.55 10.70 9.97
N SER A 177 -12.22 9.80 10.89
CA SER A 177 -11.63 10.16 12.18
C SER A 177 -10.27 10.84 12.00
N SER A 178 -10.04 11.92 12.74
CA SER A 178 -8.79 12.67 12.72
C SER A 178 -7.62 11.92 13.38
N GLU A 179 -7.91 10.86 14.15
CA GLU A 179 -6.89 9.99 14.77
C GLU A 179 -5.96 9.31 13.76
N TYR A 180 -6.43 9.17 12.51
CA TYR A 180 -5.69 8.62 11.38
C TYR A 180 -4.77 9.64 10.70
N PHE A 181 -4.83 10.91 11.10
CA PHE A 181 -4.11 12.04 10.52
C PHE A 181 -3.41 12.86 11.62
N PRO A 182 -2.45 12.27 12.35
CA PRO A 182 -1.77 12.95 13.47
C PRO A 182 -0.97 14.17 13.00
N SER A 183 -0.66 15.08 13.93
CA SER A 183 0.24 16.19 13.59
C SER A 183 1.63 15.65 13.28
N VAL A 184 2.18 15.99 12.12
CA VAL A 184 3.52 15.53 11.71
C VAL A 184 4.50 16.70 11.77
N LYS A 185 5.63 16.49 12.44
CA LYS A 185 6.74 17.46 12.44
C LYS A 185 7.52 17.38 11.13
N ARG A 186 8.38 18.36 10.86
CA ARG A 186 9.30 18.32 9.73
C ARG A 186 10.30 17.16 9.94
N CYS A 187 10.30 16.20 9.02
CA CYS A 187 11.16 15.01 9.07
C CYS A 187 12.31 15.07 8.05
N GLY A 188 12.26 15.99 7.09
CA GLY A 188 13.30 16.20 6.08
C GLY A 188 13.12 17.50 5.32
N ASN A 189 13.63 17.54 4.08
CA ASN A 189 13.62 18.71 3.22
C ASN A 189 12.95 18.49 1.85
N ALA A 190 12.35 17.31 1.62
CA ALA A 190 11.72 17.00 0.35
C ALA A 190 10.33 17.65 0.25
N LEU A 191 10.07 18.26 -0.91
CA LEU A 191 8.74 18.63 -1.37
C LEU A 191 8.10 17.40 -2.03
N VAL A 192 6.95 16.96 -1.53
CA VAL A 192 6.28 15.75 -2.01
C VAL A 192 4.81 16.03 -2.29
N GLN A 193 4.32 15.57 -3.44
CA GLN A 193 2.91 15.61 -3.80
C GLN A 193 2.46 14.19 -4.12
N ILE A 194 1.44 13.71 -3.41
CA ILE A 194 0.82 12.42 -3.74
C ILE A 194 -0.13 12.63 -4.92
N VAL A 195 0.01 11.78 -5.93
CA VAL A 195 -0.85 11.76 -7.12
C VAL A 195 -1.46 10.38 -7.24
N THR A 196 -2.78 10.32 -7.35
CA THR A 196 -3.52 9.07 -7.61
C THR A 196 -4.00 9.05 -9.05
N SER A 197 -4.43 7.88 -9.52
CA SER A 197 -5.20 7.75 -10.75
C SER A 197 -6.41 6.90 -10.44
N ASP A 198 -7.56 7.36 -10.95
CA ASP A 198 -8.84 6.68 -10.81
C ASP A 198 -9.48 6.49 -12.20
N PRO A 199 -10.18 5.37 -12.43
CA PRO A 199 -10.75 5.04 -13.74
C PRO A 199 -11.85 6.01 -14.22
N VAL A 200 -12.46 6.73 -13.28
CA VAL A 200 -13.53 7.71 -13.50
C VAL A 200 -13.03 9.15 -13.34
N GLY A 201 -11.75 9.34 -13.01
CA GLY A 201 -11.13 10.65 -12.84
C GLY A 201 -11.18 11.43 -14.15
N ARG A 202 -11.71 12.67 -14.09
CA ARG A 202 -11.72 13.59 -15.24
C ARG A 202 -10.30 13.91 -15.72
N TRP A 203 -9.32 13.84 -14.83
CA TRP A 203 -7.93 14.16 -15.08
C TRP A 203 -7.07 12.90 -14.98
N LYS A 204 -5.96 12.87 -15.73
CA LYS A 204 -4.96 11.81 -15.64
C LYS A 204 -3.78 12.36 -14.84
N GLU A 205 -3.94 12.50 -13.52
CA GLU A 205 -3.02 13.28 -12.67
C GLU A 205 -1.58 12.77 -12.74
N ILE A 206 -1.38 11.45 -12.75
CA ILE A 206 -0.05 10.85 -12.92
C ILE A 206 0.61 11.29 -14.24
N MET A 207 -0.13 11.26 -15.35
CA MET A 207 0.40 11.70 -16.64
C MET A 207 0.71 13.20 -16.67
N GLN A 208 -0.13 14.02 -16.02
CA GLN A 208 0.13 15.46 -15.91
C GLN A 208 1.41 15.74 -15.10
N GLY A 209 1.60 15.03 -13.98
CA GLY A 209 2.82 15.13 -13.18
C GLY A 209 4.07 14.76 -13.97
N ILE A 210 4.03 13.68 -14.76
CA ILE A 210 5.15 13.26 -15.62
C ILE A 210 5.45 14.33 -16.68
N ILE A 211 4.43 14.86 -17.37
CA ILE A 211 4.62 15.89 -18.40
C ILE A 211 5.25 17.15 -17.81
N LEU A 212 4.78 17.60 -16.64
CA LEU A 212 5.34 18.75 -15.95
C LEU A 212 6.80 18.52 -15.54
N ALA A 213 7.16 17.32 -15.09
CA ALA A 213 8.53 16.98 -14.71
C ALA A 213 9.49 16.92 -15.92
N ILE A 214 9.00 16.54 -17.10
CA ILE A 214 9.79 16.47 -18.34
C ILE A 214 9.89 17.84 -19.01
N SER A 215 8.83 18.64 -18.96
CA SER A 215 8.73 19.94 -19.68
C SER A 215 9.25 21.12 -18.87
N GLY A 216 9.78 20.86 -17.67
CA GLY A 216 10.36 21.86 -16.77
C GLY A 216 11.70 22.38 -17.24
#